data_AF-A0A1Y2BK36-F1
#
_entry.id   AF-A0A1Y2BK36-F1
#
_cell.length_a   1.000
_cell.length_b   1.000
_cell.length_c   1.000
_cell.angle_alpha   90.00
_cell.angle_beta   90.00
_cell.angle_gamma   90.00
#
_symmetry.space_group_name_H-M   'P 1'
#
loop_
_entity.id
_entity.type
_entity.pdbx_description
1 polymer ?
#
loop_
_entity_poly.entity_id
_entity_poly.type
_entity_poly.pdbx_seq_one_letter_code
_entity_poly.pdbx_strand_id
1 'polypeptide(L)'
;MNIELKIFDEHFNYLSKFKTKKPILCMTKYEEKKMVITGSLGLIQVWYLEQGYGEEQNYSYQIRELVSVSDINEDAWITQLYIEPKSNTLYASYDSDICKIDMKTWKKKETYKNLHDLHISCFVVYRPLEYLITGGKDGKSNEIIK
;
A
#
# COMPACT_ATOMS: atom_id res chain seq x y z
N MET A 1 -5.13 -11.36 -18.82
CA MET A 1 -6.07 -10.72 -17.87
C MET A 1 -5.82 -9.22 -17.90
N ASN A 2 -6.85 -8.38 -18.01
CA ASN A 2 -6.70 -6.92 -18.02
C ASN A 2 -7.19 -6.37 -16.68
N ILE A 3 -6.25 -6.06 -15.78
CA ILE A 3 -6.56 -5.57 -14.44
C ILE A 3 -6.35 -4.06 -14.47
N GLU A 4 -7.37 -3.32 -14.06
CA GLU A 4 -7.40 -1.88 -14.14
C GLU A 4 -7.88 -1.29 -12.81
N LEU A 5 -7.26 -0.19 -12.41
CA LEU A 5 -7.78 0.72 -11.40
C LEU A 5 -8.63 1.76 -12.11
N LYS A 6 -9.79 2.08 -11.53
CA LYS A 6 -10.72 3.09 -12.03
C LYS A 6 -10.91 4.17 -10.98
N ILE A 7 -10.97 5.41 -11.43
CA ILE A 7 -11.31 6.57 -10.62
C ILE A 7 -12.73 6.98 -10.97
N PHE A 8 -13.50 7.25 -9.93
CA PHE A 8 -14.83 7.82 -10.02
C PHE A 8 -14.90 9.08 -9.16
N ASP A 9 -15.79 10.01 -9.53
CA ASP A 9 -16.13 11.13 -8.66
C ASP A 9 -17.10 10.70 -7.54
N GLU A 10 -17.54 11.65 -6.72
CA GLU A 10 -18.50 11.43 -5.64
C GLU A 10 -19.90 10.99 -6.11
N HIS A 11 -20.21 11.17 -7.40
CA HIS A 11 -21.45 10.75 -8.04
C HIS A 11 -21.28 9.44 -8.84
N PHE A 12 -20.13 8.75 -8.68
CA PHE A 12 -19.77 7.56 -9.43
C PHE A 12 -19.65 7.76 -10.95
N ASN A 13 -19.45 8.99 -11.42
CA ASN A 13 -19.10 9.22 -12.81
C ASN A 13 -17.66 8.76 -13.05
N TYR A 14 -17.47 8.05 -14.15
CA TYR A 14 -16.15 7.57 -14.55
C TYR A 14 -15.24 8.74 -14.92
N LEU A 15 -14.08 8.83 -14.27
CA LEU A 15 -13.09 9.88 -14.53
C LEU A 15 -11.91 9.35 -15.34
N SER A 16 -11.35 8.22 -14.92
CA SER A 16 -10.12 7.68 -15.53
C SER A 16 -9.91 6.21 -15.18
N LYS A 17 -9.04 5.53 -15.93
CA LYS A 17 -8.59 4.17 -15.65
C LYS A 17 -7.14 3.96 -16.06
N PHE A 18 -6.53 2.98 -15.44
CA PHE A 18 -5.12 2.67 -15.68
C PHE A 18 -4.84 1.21 -15.39
N LYS A 19 -3.96 0.65 -16.20
CA LYS A 19 -3.62 -0.76 -16.17
C LYS A 19 -2.59 -1.04 -15.10
N THR A 20 -2.80 -2.08 -14.31
CA THR A 20 -1.85 -2.51 -13.30
C THR A 20 -0.95 -3.61 -13.86
N LYS A 21 0.25 -3.77 -13.31
CA LYS A 21 1.21 -4.78 -13.77
C LYS A 21 0.81 -6.17 -13.29
N LYS A 22 0.18 -6.25 -12.13
CA LYS A 22 -0.24 -7.49 -11.46
C LYS A 22 -1.62 -7.30 -10.80
N PRO A 23 -2.32 -8.38 -10.43
CA PRO A 23 -3.54 -8.29 -9.64
C PRO A 23 -3.28 -7.58 -8.31
N ILE A 24 -4.15 -6.65 -7.94
CA ILE A 24 -4.05 -5.93 -6.66
C ILE A 24 -4.83 -6.71 -5.62
N LEU A 25 -4.19 -6.99 -4.48
CA LEU A 25 -4.80 -7.64 -3.33
C LEU A 25 -5.15 -6.63 -2.24
N CYS A 26 -4.31 -5.62 -2.04
CA CYS A 26 -4.53 -4.58 -1.03
C CYS A 26 -4.15 -3.20 -1.55
N MET A 27 -4.68 -2.17 -0.90
CA MET A 27 -4.46 -0.77 -1.27
C MET A 27 -4.52 0.12 -0.03
N THR A 28 -3.72 1.18 0.00
CA THR A 28 -3.81 2.25 0.98
C THR A 28 -3.61 3.62 0.33
N LYS A 29 -4.02 4.69 1.00
CA LYS A 29 -3.92 6.08 0.51
C LYS A 29 -3.01 6.91 1.41
N TYR A 30 -2.23 7.80 0.80
CA TYR A 30 -1.47 8.84 1.49
C TYR A 30 -2.00 10.22 1.07
N GLU A 31 -3.00 10.71 1.79
CA GLU A 31 -3.76 11.91 1.42
C GLU A 31 -2.89 13.17 1.30
N GLU A 32 -2.00 13.39 2.26
CA GLU A 32 -1.10 14.56 2.27
C GLU A 32 -0.21 14.66 1.02
N LYS A 33 0.08 13.53 0.38
CA LYS A 33 0.92 13.46 -0.83
C LYS A 33 0.14 13.11 -2.09
N LYS A 34 -1.19 13.02 -2.02
CA LYS A 34 -2.07 12.59 -3.13
C LYS A 34 -1.60 11.26 -3.75
N MET A 35 -1.18 10.31 -2.91
CA MET A 35 -0.69 9.01 -3.39
C MET A 35 -1.66 7.87 -3.07
N VAL A 36 -1.67 6.88 -3.94
CA VAL A 36 -2.27 5.56 -3.71
C VAL A 36 -1.17 4.53 -3.81
N ILE A 37 -1.14 3.60 -2.87
CA ILE A 37 -0.14 2.52 -2.83
C ILE A 37 -0.90 1.21 -2.91
N THR A 38 -0.52 0.34 -3.84
CA THR A 38 -1.16 -0.95 -4.09
C THR A 38 -0.19 -2.08 -3.86
N GLY A 39 -0.64 -3.13 -3.18
CA GLY A 39 0.09 -4.38 -2.98
C GLY A 39 -0.45 -5.48 -3.88
N SER A 40 0.48 -6.18 -4.53
CA SER A 40 0.25 -7.26 -5.48
C SER A 40 1.19 -8.42 -5.18
N LEU A 41 1.18 -9.48 -6.00
CA LEU A 41 2.17 -10.57 -5.91
C LEU A 41 3.61 -10.03 -6.09
N GLY A 42 4.38 -9.99 -5.02
CA GLY A 42 5.77 -9.54 -4.98
C GLY A 42 6.03 -8.12 -5.49
N LEU A 43 5.01 -7.27 -5.47
CA LEU A 43 5.09 -5.93 -6.06
C LEU A 43 4.26 -4.94 -5.24
N ILE A 44 4.88 -3.82 -4.90
CA ILE A 44 4.17 -2.62 -4.44
C ILE A 44 4.29 -1.56 -5.52
N GLN A 45 3.15 -1.01 -5.96
CA GLN A 45 3.13 0.11 -6.92
C GLN A 45 2.62 1.37 -6.20
N VAL A 46 3.29 2.49 -6.44
CA VAL A 46 2.91 3.80 -5.92
C VAL A 46 2.42 4.65 -7.07
N TRP A 47 1.25 5.23 -6.88
CA TRP A 47 0.55 6.02 -7.87
C TRP A 47 0.35 7.44 -7.32
N TYR A 48 0.60 8.45 -8.14
CA TYR A 48 0.30 9.83 -7.81
C TYR A 48 -0.95 10.29 -8.55
N LEU A 49 -1.86 10.90 -7.81
CA LEU A 49 -3.09 11.49 -8.30
C LEU A 49 -2.88 12.99 -8.51
N GLU A 50 -2.95 13.41 -9.77
CA GLU A 50 -2.89 14.80 -10.17
C GLU A 50 -4.29 15.26 -10.59
N GLN A 51 -4.76 16.32 -9.93
CA GLN A 51 -6.00 17.00 -10.29
C GLN A 51 -5.62 18.15 -11.22
N GLY A 52 -5.99 18.04 -12.49
CA GLY A 52 -5.87 19.09 -13.49
C GLY A 52 -7.20 19.80 -13.72
N TYR A 53 -7.12 21.01 -14.24
CA TYR A 53 -8.28 21.74 -14.78
C TYR A 53 -8.28 21.55 -16.30
N GLY A 54 -9.36 20.97 -16.83
CA GLY A 54 -9.59 20.94 -18.27
C GLY A 54 -10.02 22.30 -18.82
N GLU A 55 -9.94 22.47 -20.14
CA GLU A 55 -10.27 23.74 -20.83
C GLU A 55 -11.73 24.20 -20.62
N GLU A 56 -12.64 23.29 -20.25
CA GLU A 56 -14.08 23.55 -20.07
C GLU A 56 -14.57 23.50 -18.61
N GLN A 57 -13.70 23.79 -17.63
CA GLN A 57 -14.02 23.64 -16.18
C GLN A 57 -14.32 22.20 -15.72
N ASN A 58 -14.15 21.21 -16.60
CA ASN A 58 -14.21 19.81 -16.22
C ASN A 58 -12.93 19.42 -15.45
N TYR A 59 -13.10 18.85 -14.26
CA TYR A 59 -11.99 18.27 -13.52
C TYR A 59 -11.40 17.11 -14.32
N SER A 60 -10.10 17.17 -14.60
CA SER A 60 -9.37 16.03 -15.15
C SER A 60 -8.52 15.42 -14.05
N TYR A 61 -8.56 14.09 -13.94
CA TYR A 61 -7.73 13.36 -13.00
C TYR A 61 -6.73 12.53 -13.78
N GLN A 62 -5.46 12.86 -13.62
CA GLN A 62 -4.36 12.05 -14.13
C GLN A 62 -3.82 11.20 -12.99
N ILE A 63 -3.68 9.90 -13.22
CA ILE A 63 -2.81 9.10 -12.38
C ILE A 63 -1.53 8.80 -13.16
N ARG A 64 -0.42 8.75 -12.43
CA ARG A 64 0.83 8.20 -12.95
C ARG A 64 1.47 7.29 -11.92
N GLU A 65 2.09 6.22 -12.40
CA GLU A 65 2.98 5.43 -11.55
C GLU A 65 4.21 6.28 -11.19
N LEU A 66 4.48 6.44 -9.90
CA LEU A 66 5.71 7.08 -9.42
C LEU A 66 6.86 6.08 -9.33
N VAL A 67 6.57 4.91 -8.77
CA VAL A 67 7.59 3.89 -8.50
C VAL A 67 6.95 2.51 -8.33
N SER A 68 7.75 1.49 -8.61
CA SER A 68 7.46 0.08 -8.33
C SER A 68 8.55 -0.48 -7.40
N VAL A 69 8.16 -1.11 -6.31
CA VAL A 69 9.06 -1.80 -5.36
C VAL A 69 8.86 -3.30 -5.50
N SER A 70 9.88 -4.00 -6.01
CA SER A 70 9.85 -5.45 -6.25
C SER A 70 10.82 -6.25 -5.37
N ASP A 71 11.71 -5.59 -4.62
CA ASP A 71 12.66 -6.24 -3.71
C ASP A 71 12.00 -6.57 -2.36
N ILE A 72 10.96 -7.41 -2.35
CA ILE A 72 10.28 -7.88 -1.12
C ILE A 72 10.37 -9.41 -1.06
N ASN A 73 9.50 -10.09 -1.80
CA ASN A 73 9.50 -11.53 -2.07
C ASN A 73 8.66 -11.71 -3.34
N GLU A 74 9.25 -12.21 -4.42
CA GLU A 74 8.62 -12.21 -5.75
C GLU A 74 7.38 -13.10 -5.85
N ASP A 75 7.29 -14.13 -5.00
CA ASP A 75 6.25 -15.15 -4.99
C ASP A 75 5.20 -14.94 -3.87
N ALA A 76 5.39 -13.93 -3.01
CA ALA A 76 4.49 -13.70 -1.89
C ALA A 76 3.46 -12.60 -2.21
N TRP A 77 2.22 -12.81 -1.80
CA TRP A 77 1.18 -11.79 -1.90
C TRP A 77 1.37 -10.73 -0.82
N ILE A 78 1.44 -9.47 -1.23
CA ILE A 78 1.33 -8.36 -0.27
C ILE A 78 -0.12 -8.27 0.20
N THR A 79 -0.37 -8.56 1.48
CA THR A 79 -1.73 -8.69 2.04
C THR A 79 -2.21 -7.43 2.74
N GLN A 80 -1.31 -6.65 3.35
CA GLN A 80 -1.64 -5.40 4.04
C GLN A 80 -0.60 -4.33 3.77
N LEU A 81 -1.03 -3.08 3.80
CA LEU A 81 -0.18 -1.89 3.67
C LEU A 81 -0.55 -0.88 4.76
N TYR A 82 0.45 -0.39 5.48
CA TYR A 82 0.27 0.63 6.50
C TYR A 82 1.33 1.73 6.37
N ILE A 83 0.87 2.98 6.28
CA ILE A 83 1.74 4.15 6.20
C ILE A 83 1.90 4.74 7.61
N GLU A 84 3.16 4.98 8.00
CA GLU A 84 3.54 5.82 9.14
C GLU A 84 4.04 7.17 8.63
N PRO A 85 3.20 8.24 8.62
CA PRO A 85 3.57 9.53 8.06
C PRO A 85 4.75 10.19 8.78
N LYS A 86 4.79 10.08 10.13
CA LYS A 86 5.82 10.74 10.95
C LYS A 86 7.24 10.31 10.55
N SER A 87 7.44 9.03 10.27
CA SER A 87 8.74 8.47 9.90
C SER A 87 8.90 8.26 8.39
N ASN A 88 7.91 8.63 7.57
CA ASN A 88 7.84 8.32 6.15
C ASN A 88 8.14 6.84 5.86
N THR A 89 7.48 5.95 6.61
CA THR A 89 7.68 4.51 6.50
C THR A 89 6.42 3.83 6.00
N LEU A 90 6.57 2.93 5.03
CA LEU A 90 5.52 2.00 4.61
C LEU A 90 5.84 0.62 5.19
N TYR A 91 4.90 0.06 5.93
CA TYR A 91 4.92 -1.33 6.37
C TYR A 91 4.04 -2.14 5.43
N ALA A 92 4.55 -3.28 4.97
CA ALA A 92 3.78 -4.21 4.14
C ALA A 92 3.91 -5.63 4.69
N SER A 93 2.79 -6.33 4.88
CA SER A 93 2.82 -7.75 5.23
C SER A 93 2.78 -8.63 3.99
N TYR A 94 3.45 -9.77 4.10
CA TYR A 94 3.30 -10.90 3.19
C TYR A 94 3.56 -12.17 4.01
N ASP A 95 2.78 -13.22 3.79
CA ASP A 95 2.81 -14.44 4.60
C ASP A 95 2.82 -14.11 6.11
N SER A 96 3.84 -14.56 6.86
CA SER A 96 4.06 -14.27 8.28
C SER A 96 5.06 -13.15 8.56
N ASP A 97 5.49 -12.43 7.52
CA ASP A 97 6.54 -11.42 7.58
C ASP A 97 5.97 -10.00 7.40
N ILE A 98 6.74 -9.01 7.84
CA ILE A 98 6.51 -7.59 7.54
C ILE A 98 7.79 -6.98 7.00
N CYS A 99 7.72 -6.31 5.84
CA CYS A 99 8.80 -5.47 5.37
C CYS A 99 8.54 -3.99 5.68
N LYS A 100 9.62 -3.31 6.03
CA LYS A 100 9.69 -1.87 6.28
C LYS A 100 10.34 -1.20 5.08
N ILE A 101 9.64 -0.25 4.48
CA ILE A 101 10.06 0.46 3.27
C ILE A 101 10.18 1.94 3.59
N ASP A 102 11.29 2.55 3.23
CA ASP A 102 11.48 3.99 3.30
C ASP A 102 10.72 4.67 2.17
N MET A 103 9.78 5.56 2.46
CA MET A 103 8.95 6.20 1.43
C MET A 103 9.64 7.37 0.72
N LYS A 104 10.80 7.85 1.20
CA LYS A 104 11.59 8.86 0.50
C LYS A 104 12.40 8.23 -0.63
N THR A 105 12.94 7.05 -0.38
CA THR A 105 13.83 6.33 -1.31
C THR A 105 13.16 5.13 -1.99
N TRP A 106 12.02 4.70 -1.47
CA TRP A 106 11.28 3.50 -1.88
C TRP A 106 12.10 2.21 -1.83
N LYS A 107 13.07 2.17 -0.91
CA LYS A 107 13.92 1.00 -0.66
C LYS A 107 13.44 0.25 0.57
N LYS A 108 13.48 -1.09 0.49
CA LYS A 108 13.35 -1.96 1.66
C LYS A 108 14.48 -1.65 2.63
N LYS A 109 14.12 -1.39 3.89
CA LYS A 109 15.06 -1.15 5.00
C LYS A 109 15.29 -2.40 5.83
N GLU A 110 14.20 -3.07 6.18
CA GLU A 110 14.19 -4.14 7.17
C GLU A 110 13.03 -5.10 6.89
N THR A 111 13.19 -6.35 7.32
CA THR A 111 12.12 -7.35 7.33
C THR A 111 12.05 -7.99 8.71
N TYR A 112 10.88 -7.92 9.33
CA TYR A 112 10.53 -8.68 10.52
C TYR A 112 9.98 -10.03 10.06
N LYS A 113 10.71 -11.11 10.33
CA LYS A 113 10.39 -12.44 9.82
C LYS A 113 9.70 -13.33 10.84
N ASN A 114 8.87 -14.25 10.36
CA ASN A 114 8.21 -15.29 11.16
C ASN A 114 7.49 -14.70 12.39
N LEU A 115 6.78 -13.60 12.20
CA LEU A 115 6.02 -13.00 13.29
C LEU A 115 4.88 -13.93 13.71
N HIS A 116 4.27 -14.63 12.76
CA HIS A 116 3.16 -15.54 12.99
C HIS A 116 3.46 -16.94 12.45
N ASP A 117 2.83 -17.96 13.02
CA ASP A 117 2.94 -19.34 12.52
C ASP A 117 2.15 -19.52 11.22
N LEU A 118 1.15 -18.66 11.01
CA LEU A 118 0.33 -18.55 9.81
C LEU A 118 0.36 -17.11 9.28
N HIS A 119 -0.33 -16.85 8.17
CA HIS A 119 -0.27 -15.53 7.56
C HIS A 119 -0.90 -14.43 8.41
N ILE A 120 -0.31 -13.25 8.32
CA ILE A 120 -0.83 -12.02 8.89
C ILE A 120 -2.13 -11.66 8.18
N SER A 121 -3.16 -11.40 8.98
CA SER A 121 -4.51 -11.07 8.53
C SER A 121 -4.85 -9.59 8.68
N CYS A 122 -4.25 -8.89 9.66
CA CYS A 122 -4.51 -7.48 9.90
C CYS A 122 -3.33 -6.72 10.53
N PHE A 123 -3.34 -5.40 10.33
CA PHE A 123 -2.49 -4.42 11.00
C PHE A 123 -3.36 -3.42 11.77
N VAL A 124 -2.96 -3.07 12.99
CA VAL A 124 -3.55 -1.99 13.78
C VAL A 124 -2.43 -1.17 14.40
N VAL A 125 -2.59 0.14 14.47
CA VAL A 125 -1.63 0.99 15.18
C VAL A 125 -2.25 1.59 16.42
N TYR A 126 -1.61 1.31 17.55
CA TYR A 126 -1.98 1.89 18.83
C TYR A 126 -1.17 3.16 19.05
N ARG A 127 -1.76 4.30 18.63
CA ARG A 127 -1.09 5.61 18.62
C ARG A 127 -0.52 6.08 19.98
N PRO A 128 -1.16 5.85 21.14
CA PRO A 128 -0.63 6.35 22.42
C PRO A 128 0.76 5.83 22.77
N LEU A 129 1.10 4.61 22.35
CA LEU A 129 2.41 3.99 22.58
C LEU A 129 3.20 3.75 21.28
N GLU A 130 2.66 4.24 20.16
CA GLU A 130 3.22 4.08 18.82
C GLU A 130 3.49 2.62 18.39
N TYR A 131 2.73 1.64 18.90
CA TYR A 131 2.89 0.23 18.51
C TYR A 131 2.22 -0.10 17.18
N LEU A 132 2.88 -0.96 16.39
CA LEU A 132 2.23 -1.70 15.32
C LEU A 132 1.84 -3.09 15.84
N ILE A 133 0.54 -3.36 15.89
CA ILE A 133 -0.02 -4.63 16.33
C ILE A 133 -0.44 -5.41 15.09
N THR A 134 -0.06 -6.69 15.03
CA THR A 134 -0.44 -7.60 13.96
C THR A 134 -1.31 -8.73 14.48
N GLY A 135 -2.33 -9.11 13.71
CA GLY A 135 -3.16 -10.28 13.99
C GLY A 135 -2.94 -11.36 12.94
N GLY A 136 -2.59 -12.57 13.36
CA GLY A 136 -2.37 -13.72 12.48
C GLY A 136 -3.57 -14.66 12.42
N LYS A 137 -3.63 -15.47 11.36
CA LYS A 137 -4.61 -16.58 11.29
C LYS A 137 -4.31 -17.74 12.23
N ASP A 138 -3.18 -17.69 12.92
CA ASP A 138 -2.84 -18.55 14.05
C ASP A 138 -3.61 -18.19 15.33
N GLY A 139 -4.43 -17.14 15.31
CA GLY A 139 -5.19 -16.66 16.46
C GLY A 139 -4.35 -15.87 17.46
N LYS A 140 -3.11 -15.52 17.11
CA LYS A 140 -2.19 -14.75 17.95
C LYS A 140 -2.11 -13.30 17.48
N SER A 141 -1.71 -12.43 18.40
CA SER A 141 -1.32 -11.06 18.11
C SER A 141 0.12 -10.79 18.52
N ASN A 142 0.86 -10.04 17.72
CA ASN A 142 2.20 -9.59 18.06
C ASN A 142 2.29 -8.06 18.02
N GLU A 143 3.20 -7.52 18.81
CA GLU A 143 3.46 -6.08 18.88
C GLU A 143 4.88 -5.81 18.39
N ILE A 144 5.01 -4.83 17.50
CA ILE A 144 6.30 -4.30 17.04
C ILE A 144 6.41 -2.88 17.58
N ILE A 145 7.42 -2.67 18.42
CA ILE A 145 7.77 -1.36 18.97
C ILE A 145 8.45 -0.55 17.85
N LYS A 146 7.93 0.65 17.56
CA LYS A 146 8.40 1.50 16.46
C LYS A 146 9.58 2.37 16.83
#